data_AF-A0A497PDS7-F1
#
_entry.id   AF-A0A497PDS7-F1
#
_cell.length_a   1.000
_cell.length_b   1.000
_cell.length_c   1.000
_cell.angle_alpha   90.00
_cell.angle_beta   90.00
_cell.angle_gamma   90.00
#
_symmetry.space_group_name_H-M   'P 1'
#
loop_
_entity.id
_entity.type
_entity.pdbx_description
1 polymer ?
#
loop_
_entity_poly.entity_id
_entity_poly.type
_entity_poly.pdbx_seq_one_letter_code
_entity_poly.pdbx_strand_id
1 'polypeptide(L)'
;MEPAAESELVLPFPHGVEIELQLLERDGSWIRGEEIVDIFEKIVSGAMGRLEDRIRSAEVASVRRKYRGAKRTEEGERGSRIVASYENPRGEVQEYTVLGHDPNVTSITWILEVATPPCTTAEELAWWIQTLIAISYESIPKES
;
A
#
# COMPACT_ATOMS: atom_id res chain seq x y z
N MET A 1 -27.83 -24.22 -15.26
CA MET A 1 -27.30 -22.95 -14.76
C MET A 1 -25.81 -23.18 -14.62
N GLU A 2 -25.03 -22.74 -15.61
CA GLU A 2 -23.58 -22.82 -15.53
C GLU A 2 -23.09 -21.89 -14.42
N PRO A 3 -22.07 -22.28 -13.62
CA PRO A 3 -21.44 -21.35 -12.71
C PRO A 3 -20.78 -20.25 -13.54
N ALA A 4 -21.02 -18.99 -13.18
CA ALA A 4 -20.32 -17.85 -13.78
C ALA A 4 -18.81 -18.09 -13.63
N ALA A 5 -18.11 -18.23 -14.74
CA ALA A 5 -16.66 -18.35 -14.74
C ALA A 5 -16.06 -17.09 -14.08
N GLU A 6 -15.37 -17.28 -12.97
CA GLU A 6 -14.75 -16.22 -12.19
C GLU A 6 -13.79 -15.41 -13.09
N SER A 7 -14.05 -14.12 -13.23
CA SER A 7 -13.55 -13.26 -14.30
C SER A 7 -12.18 -12.62 -14.02
N GLU A 8 -11.28 -13.33 -13.34
CA GLU A 8 -9.93 -12.83 -13.04
C GLU A 8 -8.85 -13.71 -13.72
N LEU A 9 -7.85 -13.08 -14.32
CA LEU A 9 -6.76 -13.76 -15.01
C LEU A 9 -5.74 -14.28 -14.00
N VAL A 10 -5.70 -15.59 -13.81
CA VAL A 10 -4.73 -16.26 -12.93
C VAL A 10 -3.30 -16.07 -13.44
N LEU A 11 -2.41 -15.65 -12.55
CA LEU A 11 -0.98 -15.50 -12.83
C LEU A 11 -0.26 -16.86 -12.74
N PRO A 12 0.80 -17.11 -13.53
CA PRO A 12 1.51 -18.39 -13.54
C PRO A 12 2.23 -18.70 -12.22
N PHE A 13 2.47 -17.68 -11.41
CA PHE A 13 2.99 -17.76 -10.04
C PHE A 13 2.51 -16.51 -9.26
N PRO A 14 2.58 -16.51 -7.92
CA PRO A 14 2.24 -15.33 -7.13
C PRO A 14 3.18 -14.15 -7.41
N HIS A 15 2.63 -12.96 -7.61
CA HIS A 15 3.41 -11.74 -7.85
C HIS A 15 3.26 -10.76 -6.70
N GLY A 16 4.36 -10.10 -6.35
CA GLY A 16 4.38 -8.90 -5.50
C GLY A 16 5.14 -7.81 -6.23
N VAL A 17 4.76 -6.56 -6.01
CA VAL A 17 5.44 -5.39 -6.58
C VAL A 17 5.72 -4.40 -5.45
N GLU A 18 6.95 -3.89 -5.43
CA GLU A 18 7.39 -2.79 -4.58
C GLU A 18 7.56 -1.54 -5.45
N ILE A 19 7.09 -0.40 -4.96
CA ILE A 19 7.16 0.89 -5.64
C ILE A 19 7.66 1.91 -4.63
N GLU A 20 8.69 2.64 -5.03
CA GLU A 20 9.28 3.73 -4.27
C GLU A 20 8.71 5.06 -4.76
N LEU A 21 8.13 5.84 -3.86
CA LEU A 21 7.58 7.16 -4.13
C LEU A 21 8.44 8.22 -3.43
N GLN A 22 8.95 9.17 -4.21
CA GLN A 22 9.69 10.33 -3.71
C GLN A 22 8.80 11.56 -3.70
N LEU A 23 8.88 12.32 -2.62
CA LEU A 23 8.18 13.60 -2.48
C LEU A 23 9.17 14.74 -2.65
N LEU A 24 8.76 15.71 -3.47
CA LEU A 24 9.51 16.92 -3.78
C LEU A 24 8.61 18.12 -3.55
N GLU A 25 9.24 19.24 -3.27
CA GLU A 25 8.59 20.54 -3.32
C GLU A 25 8.14 20.88 -4.75
N ARG A 26 7.23 21.85 -4.89
CA ARG A 26 6.74 22.28 -6.21
C ARG A 26 7.84 22.84 -7.12
N ASP A 27 8.91 23.37 -6.54
CA ASP A 27 10.08 23.86 -7.26
C ASP A 27 11.08 22.74 -7.62
N GLY A 28 10.77 21.48 -7.27
CA GLY A 28 11.61 20.31 -7.50
C GLY A 28 12.71 20.13 -6.46
N SER A 29 12.74 20.93 -5.40
CA SER A 29 13.68 20.75 -4.30
C SER A 29 13.27 19.60 -3.38
N TRP A 30 14.27 19.06 -2.67
CA TRP A 30 14.06 17.98 -1.70
C TRP A 30 13.49 18.53 -0.41
N ILE A 31 12.47 17.84 0.11
CA ILE A 31 11.98 18.04 1.48
C ILE A 31 13.01 17.40 2.43
N ARG A 32 13.39 18.08 3.51
CA ARG A 32 14.51 17.68 4.39
C ARG A 32 14.15 17.69 5.86
N GLY A 33 14.91 16.92 6.64
CA GLY A 33 14.86 16.98 8.11
C GLY A 33 13.62 16.34 8.70
N GLU A 34 13.06 16.94 9.75
CA GLU A 34 11.88 16.42 10.45
C GLU A 34 10.58 16.63 9.68
N GLU A 35 10.56 17.61 8.76
CA GLU A 35 9.36 17.95 7.98
C GLU A 35 8.85 16.79 7.12
N ILE A 36 9.76 16.04 6.49
CA ILE A 36 9.40 14.89 5.66
C ILE A 36 8.86 13.73 6.51
N VAL A 37 9.33 13.58 7.75
CA VAL A 37 8.82 12.59 8.70
C VAL A 37 7.38 12.92 9.09
N ASP A 38 7.10 14.18 9.40
CA ASP A 38 5.75 14.67 9.71
C ASP A 38 4.79 14.50 8.51
N ILE A 39 5.27 14.77 7.30
CA ILE A 39 4.50 14.56 6.07
C ILE A 39 4.19 13.08 5.89
N PHE A 40 5.15 12.19 6.13
CA PHE A 40 4.97 10.75 5.99
C PHE A 40 3.97 10.22 7.02
N GLU A 41 4.04 10.69 8.27
CA GLU A 41 3.05 10.31 9.28
C GLU A 41 1.62 10.72 8.86
N LYS A 42 1.47 11.93 8.32
CA LYS A 42 0.18 12.41 7.81
C LYS A 42 -0.31 11.57 6.62
N ILE A 43 0.59 11.20 5.70
CA ILE A 43 0.27 10.34 4.57
C ILE A 43 -0.18 8.96 5.05
N VAL A 44 0.59 8.31 5.91
CA VAL A 44 0.26 7.00 6.49
C VAL A 44 -1.09 7.04 7.20
N SER A 45 -1.32 8.08 8.01
CA SER A 45 -2.59 8.25 8.75
C SER A 45 -3.78 8.48 7.82
N GLY A 46 -3.62 9.29 6.76
CA GLY A 46 -4.67 9.54 5.78
C GLY A 46 -4.96 8.31 4.91
N ALA A 47 -3.91 7.57 4.54
CA ALA A 47 -3.99 6.41 3.67
C ALA A 47 -4.70 5.23 4.33
N MET A 48 -4.55 5.03 5.65
CA MET A 48 -5.21 3.95 6.37
C MET A 48 -6.74 4.01 6.25
N GLY A 49 -7.34 5.17 6.45
CA GLY A 49 -8.79 5.34 6.31
C GLY A 49 -9.25 5.08 4.86
N ARG A 50 -8.48 5.58 3.88
CA ARG A 50 -8.77 5.40 2.46
C ARG A 50 -8.65 3.95 2.02
N LEU A 51 -7.67 3.21 2.53
CA LEU A 51 -7.47 1.81 2.20
C LEU A 51 -8.70 0.99 2.58
N GLU A 52 -9.20 1.16 3.80
CA GLU A 52 -10.41 0.48 4.27
C GLU A 52 -11.62 0.79 3.39
N ASP A 53 -11.82 2.05 3.01
CA ASP A 53 -12.91 2.46 2.12
C ASP A 53 -12.79 1.85 0.71
N ARG A 54 -11.57 1.83 0.16
CA ARG A 54 -11.28 1.23 -1.16
C ARG A 54 -11.51 -0.28 -1.15
N ILE A 55 -11.13 -0.98 -0.07
CA ILE A 55 -11.35 -2.42 0.04
C ILE A 55 -12.84 -2.76 0.11
N ARG A 56 -13.64 -1.99 0.87
CA ARG A 56 -15.09 -2.21 0.97
C ARG A 56 -15.81 -2.06 -0.36
N SER A 57 -15.28 -1.20 -1.23
CA SER A 57 -15.81 -0.92 -2.57
C SER A 57 -15.06 -1.67 -3.69
N ALA A 58 -14.21 -2.63 -3.35
CA ALA A 58 -13.43 -3.38 -4.34
C ALA A 58 -14.34 -4.31 -5.16
N GLU A 59 -14.34 -4.14 -6.48
CA GLU A 59 -15.04 -5.04 -7.41
C GLU A 59 -14.27 -6.36 -7.62
N VAL A 60 -12.95 -6.34 -7.39
CA VAL A 60 -12.07 -7.52 -7.52
C VAL A 60 -12.37 -8.52 -6.40
N ALA A 61 -12.78 -9.73 -6.78
CA ALA A 61 -13.27 -10.75 -5.86
C ALA A 61 -12.15 -11.32 -5.01
N SER A 62 -10.97 -11.55 -5.58
CA SER A 62 -9.78 -12.03 -4.85
C SER A 62 -9.37 -11.08 -3.72
N VAL A 63 -9.39 -9.75 -3.97
CA VAL A 63 -9.08 -8.72 -2.96
C VAL A 63 -10.01 -8.84 -1.76
N ARG A 64 -11.33 -8.84 -2.00
CA ARG A 64 -12.34 -8.97 -0.93
C ARG A 64 -12.22 -10.29 -0.19
N ARG A 65 -11.97 -11.37 -0.92
CA ARG A 65 -11.89 -12.72 -0.35
C ARG A 65 -10.63 -12.91 0.49
N LYS A 66 -9.49 -12.36 0.10
CA LYS A 66 -8.19 -12.59 0.76
C LYS A 66 -7.90 -11.58 1.88
N TYR A 67 -8.52 -10.41 1.87
CA TYR A 67 -8.35 -9.41 2.92
C TYR A 67 -8.96 -9.81 4.27
N ARG A 68 -8.25 -9.53 5.37
CA ARG A 68 -8.71 -9.83 6.74
C ARG A 68 -8.73 -8.59 7.65
N GLY A 69 -8.14 -7.49 7.23
CA GLY A 69 -8.06 -6.24 7.98
C GLY A 69 -6.71 -5.56 7.79
N ALA A 70 -6.60 -4.31 8.21
CA ALA A 70 -5.35 -3.59 8.25
C ALA A 70 -5.22 -2.84 9.57
N LYS A 71 -3.99 -2.52 9.93
CA LYS A 71 -3.66 -1.73 11.12
C LYS A 71 -2.49 -0.81 10.82
N ARG A 72 -2.52 0.36 11.45
CA ARG A 72 -1.34 1.21 11.57
C ARG A 72 -0.44 0.62 12.66
N THR A 73 0.85 0.50 12.36
CA THR A 73 1.87 0.10 13.34
C THR A 73 3.05 1.06 13.27
N GLU A 74 3.93 0.97 14.26
CA GLU A 74 5.20 1.68 14.29
C GLU A 74 6.32 0.66 14.46
N GLU A 75 7.44 0.87 13.76
CA GLU A 75 8.61 -0.03 13.82
C GLU A 75 9.91 0.77 13.91
N GLY A 76 10.34 1.06 15.14
CA GLY A 76 11.65 1.69 15.39
C GLY A 76 11.89 2.92 14.50
N GLU A 77 13.00 2.92 13.76
CA GLU A 77 13.40 4.00 12.85
C GLU A 77 12.56 4.09 11.55
N ARG A 78 11.75 3.07 11.22
CA ARG A 78 10.80 3.14 10.07
C ARG A 78 9.62 4.06 10.34
N GLY A 79 9.41 4.48 11.58
CA GLY A 79 8.24 5.28 11.94
C GLY A 79 6.94 4.53 11.64
N SER A 80 5.93 5.27 11.20
CA SER A 80 4.58 4.71 11.00
C SER A 80 4.42 3.99 9.67
N ARG A 81 3.69 2.87 9.68
CA ARG A 81 3.37 2.05 8.51
C ARG A 81 1.97 1.46 8.57
N ILE A 82 1.46 1.06 7.41
CA ILE A 82 0.23 0.28 7.27
C ILE A 82 0.60 -1.18 7.02
N VAL A 83 0.03 -2.06 7.84
CA VAL A 83 0.16 -3.50 7.72
C VAL A 83 -1.20 -4.11 7.41
N ALA A 84 -1.30 -4.81 6.29
CA ALA A 84 -2.50 -5.53 5.88
C ALA A 84 -2.37 -7.01 6.25
N SER A 85 -3.38 -7.55 6.93
CA SER A 85 -3.57 -9.00 7.11
C SER A 85 -4.23 -9.55 5.86
N TYR A 86 -3.53 -10.42 5.14
CA TYR A 86 -3.94 -10.90 3.83
C TYR A 86 -3.63 -12.39 3.67
N GLU A 87 -4.52 -13.10 3.00
CA GLU A 87 -4.35 -14.53 2.70
C GLU A 87 -3.28 -14.72 1.61
N ASN A 88 -2.30 -15.56 1.89
CA ASN A 88 -1.24 -15.91 0.97
C ASN A 88 -1.69 -17.02 -0.02
N PRO A 89 -0.89 -17.35 -1.04
CA PRO A 89 -1.22 -18.40 -2.01
C PRO A 89 -1.37 -19.82 -1.43
N ARG A 90 -0.97 -20.04 -0.16
CA ARG A 90 -1.16 -21.30 0.57
C ARG A 90 -2.45 -21.31 1.42
N GLY A 91 -3.23 -20.23 1.40
CA GLY A 91 -4.42 -20.07 2.22
C GLY A 91 -4.14 -19.61 3.66
N GLU A 92 -2.90 -19.23 3.98
CA GLU A 92 -2.52 -18.77 5.32
C GLU A 92 -2.63 -17.25 5.40
N VAL A 93 -3.19 -16.73 6.48
CA VAL A 93 -3.23 -15.28 6.72
C VAL A 93 -1.89 -14.82 7.28
N GLN A 94 -1.26 -13.86 6.62
CA GLN A 94 -0.01 -13.24 7.05
C GLN A 94 -0.13 -11.71 7.01
N GLU A 95 0.82 -11.04 7.66
CA GLU A 95 0.90 -9.58 7.70
C GLU A 95 1.90 -9.07 6.66
N TYR A 96 1.46 -8.13 5.84
CA TYR A 96 2.27 -7.50 4.80
C TYR A 96 2.32 -5.99 5.05
N THR A 97 3.52 -5.40 5.11
CA THR A 97 3.64 -3.94 5.08
C THR A 97 3.28 -3.49 3.68
N VAL A 98 2.23 -2.68 3.55
CA VAL A 98 1.73 -2.24 2.24
C VAL A 98 2.05 -0.78 1.94
N LEU A 99 2.38 -0.01 2.98
CA LEU A 99 2.77 1.39 2.88
C LEU A 99 3.61 1.75 4.12
N GLY A 100 4.76 2.37 3.93
CA GLY A 100 5.62 2.81 5.02
C GLY A 100 6.92 3.45 4.52
N HIS A 101 7.78 3.84 5.44
CA HIS A 101 9.11 4.33 5.11
C HIS A 101 10.08 3.16 4.83
N ASP A 102 10.93 3.30 3.81
CA ASP A 102 12.03 2.36 3.55
C ASP A 102 13.09 2.45 4.67
N PRO A 103 13.39 1.38 5.41
CA PRO A 103 14.36 1.39 6.51
C PRO A 103 15.81 1.54 6.05
N ASN A 104 16.09 1.29 4.77
CA ASN A 104 17.44 1.14 4.25
C ASN A 104 18.01 2.46 3.73
N VAL A 105 17.20 3.51 3.65
CA VAL A 105 17.62 4.78 3.08
C VAL A 105 18.17 5.70 4.17
N THR A 106 19.40 6.17 3.95
CA THR A 106 20.08 7.12 4.83
C THR A 106 19.31 8.45 4.92
N SER A 107 19.46 9.15 6.05
CA SER A 107 18.78 10.40 6.47
C SER A 107 18.70 11.60 5.50
N ILE A 108 19.18 11.44 4.26
CA ILE A 108 19.19 12.45 3.21
C ILE A 108 17.98 12.31 2.26
N THR A 109 17.48 11.09 2.03
CA THR A 109 16.36 10.82 1.13
C THR A 109 15.34 9.94 1.82
N TRP A 110 14.16 10.48 2.13
CA TRP A 110 13.08 9.69 2.70
C TRP A 110 12.22 9.17 1.54
N ILE A 111 12.08 7.85 1.44
CA ILE A 111 11.33 7.18 0.38
C ILE A 111 10.09 6.54 0.98
N LEU A 112 8.93 6.85 0.42
CA LEU A 112 7.69 6.17 0.76
C LEU A 112 7.63 4.88 -0.06
N GLU A 113 7.77 3.76 0.61
CA GLU A 113 7.65 2.42 0.04
C GLU A 113 6.18 2.00 0.05
N VAL A 114 5.68 1.53 -1.09
CA VAL A 114 4.43 0.79 -1.17
C VAL A 114 4.68 -0.59 -1.75
N ALA A 115 4.09 -1.60 -1.14
CA ALA A 115 4.30 -2.99 -1.53
C ALA A 115 2.97 -3.73 -1.58
N THR A 116 2.75 -4.50 -2.65
CA THR A 116 1.55 -5.35 -2.73
C THR A 116 1.74 -6.64 -1.95
N PRO A 117 0.68 -7.21 -1.34
CA PRO A 117 0.73 -8.60 -0.90
C PRO A 117 0.92 -9.54 -2.11
N PRO A 118 1.21 -10.84 -1.88
CA PRO A 118 1.31 -11.82 -2.96
C PRO A 118 -0.04 -12.01 -3.67
N CYS A 119 -0.11 -11.50 -4.89
CA CYS A 119 -1.26 -11.52 -5.77
C CYS A 119 -1.23 -12.76 -6.67
N THR A 120 -2.40 -13.36 -6.87
CA THR A 120 -2.62 -14.60 -7.63
C THR A 120 -3.33 -14.36 -8.96
N THR A 121 -3.91 -13.17 -9.15
CA THR A 121 -4.54 -12.76 -10.42
C THR A 121 -4.03 -11.39 -10.86
N ALA A 122 -4.14 -11.10 -12.15
CA ALA A 122 -3.70 -9.83 -12.72
C ALA A 122 -4.52 -8.64 -12.20
N GLU A 123 -5.83 -8.81 -12.03
CA GLU A 123 -6.75 -7.82 -11.50
C GLU A 123 -6.48 -7.53 -10.02
N GLU A 124 -6.15 -8.56 -9.24
CA GLU A 124 -5.72 -8.40 -7.85
C GLU A 124 -4.48 -7.52 -7.75
N LEU A 125 -3.45 -7.84 -8.54
CA LEU A 125 -2.20 -7.09 -8.56
C LEU A 125 -2.41 -5.64 -9.02
N ALA A 126 -3.15 -5.45 -10.11
CA ALA A 126 -3.45 -4.13 -10.64
C ALA A 126 -4.25 -3.29 -9.63
N TRP A 127 -5.23 -3.90 -8.96
CA TRP A 127 -6.03 -3.23 -7.95
C TRP A 127 -5.18 -2.77 -6.76
N TRP A 128 -4.29 -3.64 -6.25
CA TRP A 128 -3.39 -3.28 -5.15
C TRP A 128 -2.45 -2.13 -5.55
N ILE A 129 -1.81 -2.21 -6.72
CA ILE A 129 -0.91 -1.15 -7.20
C ILE A 129 -1.66 0.18 -7.32
N GLN A 130 -2.80 0.20 -8.02
CA GLN A 130 -3.57 1.42 -8.23
C GLN A 130 -4.08 2.01 -6.91
N THR A 131 -4.56 1.16 -6.01
CA THR A 131 -5.07 1.59 -4.71
C THR A 131 -3.95 2.19 -3.87
N LEU A 132 -2.82 1.51 -3.73
CA LEU A 132 -1.70 1.97 -2.89
C LEU A 132 -1.08 3.28 -3.39
N ILE A 133 -0.95 3.45 -4.71
CA ILE A 133 -0.51 4.73 -5.30
C ILE A 133 -1.56 5.82 -5.04
N ALA A 134 -2.84 5.55 -5.31
CA ALA A 134 -3.90 6.54 -5.17
C ALA A 134 -4.04 7.01 -3.72
N ILE A 135 -4.08 6.10 -2.74
CA ILE A 135 -4.21 6.49 -1.34
C ILE A 135 -2.98 7.23 -0.82
N SER A 136 -1.78 6.90 -1.32
CA SER A 136 -0.56 7.65 -1.01
C SER A 136 -0.67 9.10 -1.50
N TYR A 137 -1.06 9.29 -2.77
CA TYR A 137 -1.22 10.60 -3.38
C TYR A 137 -2.36 11.43 -2.73
N GLU A 138 -3.52 10.82 -2.51
CA GLU A 138 -4.70 11.46 -1.89
C GLU A 138 -4.51 11.80 -0.40
N SER A 139 -3.42 11.34 0.20
CA SER A 139 -3.07 11.60 1.60
C SER A 139 -1.91 12.59 1.75
N ILE A 140 -1.36 13.10 0.64
CA ILE A 140 -0.40 14.21 0.68
C ILE A 140 -1.10 15.43 1.31
N PRO A 141 -0.53 16.01 2.39
CA PRO A 141 -1.08 17.20 3.02
C PRO A 141 -1.22 18.34 1.99
N LYS A 142 -2.41 18.93 1.90
CA LYS A 142 -2.60 20.16 1.11
C LYS A 142 -2.19 21.34 1.98
N GLU A 143 -1.48 22.30 1.39
CA GLU A 143 -1.27 23.61 2.02
C GLU A 143 -2.63 24.19 2.43
N SER A 144 -2.73 24.68 3.67
CA SER A 144 -3.91 25.38 4.20
C SER A 144 -3.92 26.83 3.79
#